data_AF-A0A163B5J9-F1
#
_entry.id   AF-A0A163B5J9-F1
#
_cell.length_a   1.000
_cell.length_b   1.000
_cell.length_c   1.000
_cell.angle_alpha   90.00
_cell.angle_beta   90.00
_cell.angle_gamma   90.00
#
_symmetry.space_group_name_H-M   'P 1'
#
loop_
_entity.id
_entity.type
_entity.pdbx_description
1 polymer ?
#
loop_
_entity_poly.entity_id
_entity_poly.type
_entity_poly.pdbx_seq_one_letter_code
_entity_poly.pdbx_strand_id
1 'polypeptide(L)' 'MTDEIILGADDKHLDFRVSIYNSHDPTYNIKVSTIVQYNKSFGKVYMVIVKPFHKLIMKQIVKRAYTTKQI' A
#
# COMPACT_ATOMS: atom_id res chain seq x y z
N MET A 1 -16.58 -9.71 6.93
CA MET A 1 -15.24 -9.22 6.55
C MET A 1 -15.32 -8.59 5.16
N THR A 2 -16.10 -7.51 5.01
CA THR A 2 -16.41 -6.89 3.71
C THR A 2 -15.77 -5.52 3.52
N ASP A 3 -15.16 -4.97 4.57
CA ASP A 3 -14.65 -3.60 4.60
C ASP A 3 -13.13 -3.52 4.38
N GLU A 4 -12.50 -4.66 4.09
CA GLU A 4 -11.06 -4.75 3.86
C GLU A 4 -10.76 -5.41 2.51
N ILE A 5 -9.87 -4.78 1.75
CA ILE A 5 -9.32 -5.32 0.51
C ILE A 5 -7.81 -5.49 0.72
N ILE A 6 -7.33 -6.71 0.48
CA ILE A 6 -5.89 -7.01 0.50
C ILE A 6 -5.41 -7.13 -0.94
N LEU A 7 -4.41 -6.34 -1.29
CA LEU A 7 -3.71 -6.35 -2.57
C LEU A 7 -2.25 -6.71 -2.34
N GLY A 8 -1.58 -7.25 -3.34
CA GLY A 8 -0.16 -7.54 -3.21
C GLY A 8 0.41 -8.22 -4.43
N ALA A 9 1.74 -8.31 -4.45
CA ALA A 9 2.46 -9.15 -5.38
C ALA A 9 3.66 -9.78 -4.67
N ASP A 10 4.06 -10.93 -5.20
CA ASP A 10 5.29 -11.62 -4.82
C ASP A 10 6.31 -11.36 -5.92
N ASP A 11 7.49 -10.85 -5.54
CA ASP A 11 8.57 -10.50 -6.46
C ASP A 11 9.87 -11.13 -5.97
N LYS A 12 10.83 -11.32 -6.88
CA LYS A 12 12.17 -11.83 -6.58
C LYS A 12 12.89 -11.02 -5.50
N HIS A 13 12.55 -9.74 -5.34
CA HIS A 13 13.21 -8.82 -4.43
C HIS A 13 12.53 -8.73 -3.06
N LEU A 14 11.20 -8.62 -3.07
CA LEU A 14 10.36 -8.48 -1.89
C LEU A 14 8.93 -8.92 -2.22
N ASP A 15 8.24 -9.41 -1.20
CA ASP A 15 6.80 -9.62 -1.26
C ASP A 15 6.14 -8.45 -0.54
N PHE A 16 5.09 -7.89 -1.13
CA PHE A 16 4.35 -6.81 -0.49
C PHE A 16 2.86 -7.15 -0.39
N ARG A 17 2.26 -6.69 0.69
CA ARG A 17 0.81 -6.71 0.92
C ARG A 17 0.36 -5.32 1.33
N VAL A 18 -0.72 -4.85 0.73
CA VAL A 18 -1.40 -3.60 1.06
C VAL A 18 -2.80 -3.96 1.53
N SER A 19 -3.11 -3.63 2.77
CA SER A 19 -4.47 -3.63 3.29
C SER A 19 -5.07 -2.25 3.07
N ILE A 20 -6.26 -2.22 2.48
CA ILE A 20 -7.13 -1.04 2.39
C ILE A 20 -8.38 -1.37 3.20
N TYR A 21 -8.54 -0.68 4.32
CA TYR A 21 -9.64 -0.90 5.24
C TYR A 21 -10.50 0.36 5.35
N ASN A 22 -11.81 0.20 5.16
CA ASN A 22 -12.79 1.25 5.45
C ASN A 22 -13.25 1.12 6.90
N SER A 23 -12.81 2.04 7.76
CA SER A 23 -13.23 2.08 9.16
C SER A 23 -14.61 2.68 9.38
N HIS A 24 -15.24 3.22 8.32
CA HIS A 24 -16.54 3.91 8.38
C HIS A 24 -16.57 5.14 9.31
N ASP A 25 -15.40 5.69 9.63
CA ASP A 25 -15.29 6.93 10.41
C ASP A 25 -15.85 8.13 9.59
N PRO A 26 -16.35 9.21 10.23
CA PRO A 26 -16.90 10.36 9.50
C PRO A 26 -15.88 11.09 8.61
N THR A 27 -14.59 10.99 8.94
CA THR A 27 -13.47 11.56 8.19
C THR A 27 -12.27 10.62 8.27
N TYR A 28 -11.41 10.64 7.24
CA TYR A 28 -10.21 9.79 7.18
C TYR A 28 -10.50 8.28 7.38
N ASN A 29 -11.65 7.81 6.87
CA ASN A 29 -12.14 6.44 7.04
C ASN A 29 -11.34 5.37 6.29
N ILE A 30 -10.57 5.75 5.29
CA ILE A 30 -9.73 4.81 4.54
C ILE A 30 -8.37 4.70 5.21
N LYS A 31 -8.11 3.54 5.81
CA LYS A 31 -6.81 3.18 6.41
C LYS A 31 -6.04 2.32 5.42
N VAL A 32 -4.80 2.69 5.15
CA VAL A 32 -3.92 1.95 4.25
C VAL A 32 -2.67 1.52 5.00
N SER A 33 -2.45 0.21 5.03
CA SER A 33 -1.32 -0.42 5.71
C SER A 33 -0.54 -1.27 4.72
N THR A 34 0.77 -1.03 4.61
CA THR A 34 1.64 -1.81 3.73
C THR A 34 2.64 -2.61 4.56
N ILE A 35 2.67 -3.91 4.34
CA ILE A 35 3.66 -4.82 4.90
C ILE A 35 4.55 -5.31 3.76
N VAL A 36 5.85 -5.38 4.02
CA VAL A 36 6.85 -5.84 3.06
C VAL A 36 7.72 -6.88 3.72
N GLN A 37 7.87 -8.03 3.07
CA GLN A 37 8.78 -9.10 3.46
C GLN A 37 9.93 -9.19 2.46
N TYR A 38 11.17 -9.29 2.97
CA TYR A 38 12.36 -9.40 2.13
C TYR A 38 12.70 -10.87 1.86
N ASN A 39 12.90 -11.20 0.59
CA ASN A 39 13.22 -12.57 0.21
C ASN A 39 14.72 -12.90 0.31
N LYS A 40 15.62 -11.89 0.14
CA LYS A 40 17.10 -12.03 0.22
C LYS A 40 17.76 -10.73 0.67
N SER A 41 19.08 -10.76 0.92
CA SER A 41 19.90 -9.58 1.29
C SER A 41 19.81 -8.42 0.28
N PHE A 42 19.59 -8.70 -1.01
CA PHE A 42 19.35 -7.68 -2.04
C PHE A 42 18.05 -6.88 -1.82
N GLY A 43 17.04 -7.47 -1.18
CA GLY A 43 15.79 -6.79 -0.84
C GLY A 43 16.00 -5.60 0.10
N LYS A 44 17.02 -5.66 0.97
CA LYS A 44 17.38 -4.52 1.85
C LYS A 44 17.89 -3.32 1.04
N VAL A 45 18.79 -3.55 0.08
CA VAL A 45 19.34 -2.48 -0.77
C VAL A 45 18.23 -1.86 -1.61
N TYR A 46 17.37 -2.70 -2.22
CA TYR A 46 16.22 -2.25 -2.99
C TYR A 46 15.29 -1.36 -2.17
N MET A 47 14.95 -1.77 -0.94
CA MET A 47 14.05 -0.98 -0.12
C MET A 47 14.72 0.27 0.44
N VAL A 48 16.02 0.31 0.68
CA VAL A 48 16.70 1.58 1.02
C VAL A 48 16.49 2.62 -0.08
N ILE A 49 16.52 2.21 -1.35
CA ILE A 49 16.30 3.09 -2.49
C ILE A 49 14.82 3.47 -2.63
N VAL A 50 13.89 2.51 -2.49
CA VAL A 50 12.45 2.73 -2.73
C VAL A 50 11.73 3.36 -1.53
N LYS A 51 12.13 3.06 -0.29
CA LYS A 51 11.51 3.55 0.96
C LYS A 51 11.27 5.07 1.02
N PRO A 52 12.20 5.96 0.63
CA PRO A 52 11.93 7.41 0.64
C PRO A 52 10.77 7.78 -0.29
N PHE A 53 10.63 7.10 -1.42
CA PHE A 53 9.55 7.32 -2.38
C PHE A 53 8.27 6.57 -2.03
N HIS A 54 8.36 5.45 -1.31
CA HIS A 54 7.21 4.59 -0.98
C HIS A 54 6.09 5.36 -0.27
N LYS A 55 6.43 6.25 0.68
CA LYS A 55 5.44 7.09 1.38
C LYS A 55 4.77 8.11 0.45
N LEU A 56 5.51 8.65 -0.52
CA LEU A 56 4.97 9.60 -1.50
C LEU A 56 4.05 8.90 -2.51
N ILE A 57 4.48 7.75 -3.02
CA ILE A 57 3.72 6.92 -3.96
C ILE A 57 2.39 6.49 -3.32
N MET A 58 2.41 5.97 -2.09
CA MET A 58 1.18 5.55 -1.40
C MET A 58 0.23 6.72 -1.17
N LYS A 59 0.73 7.89 -0.72
CA LYS A 59 -0.10 9.10 -0.60
C LYS A 59 -0.74 9.48 -1.93
N GLN A 60 -0.01 9.38 -3.04
CA GLN A 60 -0.53 9.74 -4.36
C GLN A 60 -1.54 8.71 -4.88
N ILE A 61 -1.33 7.42 -4.63
CA ILE A 61 -2.29 6.35 -4.94
C ILE A 61 -3.60 6.59 -4.17
N VAL A 62 -3.54 6.82 -2.86
CA VAL A 62 -4.74 7.09 -2.04
C VAL A 62 -5.44 8.37 -2.48
N LYS A 63 -4.68 9.44 -2.76
CA LYS A 63 -5.25 10.69 -3.29
C LYS A 63 -5.97 10.48 -4.63
N ARG A 64 -5.43 9.63 -5.51
CA ARG A 64 -6.05 9.28 -6.81
C ARG A 64 -7.26 8.37 -6.65
N ALA A 65 -7.29 7.50 -5.65
CA ALA A 65 -8.45 6.65 -5.37
C ALA A 65 -9.70 7.48 -4.98
N TYR A 66 -9.52 8.70 -4.48
CA TYR A 66 -10.61 9.64 -4.20
C TYR A 66 -11.16 10.36 -5.46
N THR A 67 -10.50 10.24 -6.62
CA THR A 67 -10.96 10.90 -7.85
C THR A 67 -12.12 10.12 -8.46
N THR A 68 -13.33 10.58 -8.12
CA THR A 68 -14.56 10.61 -8.92
C THR A 68 -15.14 9.28 -9.40
N LYS A 69 -16.32 9.00 -8.84
CA LYS A 69 -17.41 8.18 -9.40
C LYS A 69 -17.35 8.12 -10.93
N GLN A 70 -16.92 7.00 -11.49
CA GLN A 70 -17.32 6.61 -12.85
C GLN A 70 -18.83 6.34 -12.77
N ILE A 71 -19.61 7.33 -13.18
CA ILE A 71 -20.93 7.11 -13.76
C ILE A 71 -20.69 6.81 -15.23
#